data_AF-A0A382BKH0-F1
#
_entry.id   AF-A0A382BKH0-F1
#
_cell.length_a   1.000
_cell.length_b   1.000
_cell.length_c   1.000
_cell.angle_alpha   90.00
_cell.angle_beta   90.00
_cell.angle_gamma   90.00
#
_symmetry.space_group_name_H-M   'P 1'
#
loop_
_entity.id
_entity.type
_entity.pdbx_description
1 polymer ?
#
loop_
_entity_poly.entity_id
_entity_poly.type
_entity_poly.pdbx_seq_one_letter_code
_entity_poly.pdbx_strand_id
1 'polypeptide(L)'
;MLKKLITCKYTAERYYAINTINATEKAELQTIVNKYANIEGDYSSTMLQGIAHYKCDSGIMTDAYSVADAIYIDKNLSKYYGEEGDNTTDAFMEALDANINKLQFLQCVRELYNFSVKYKFNDEDVCSLVADMEEQLAF
;
A
#
# COMPACT_ATOMS: atom_id res chain seq x y z
N MET A 1 -13.82 -8.64 -19.32
CA MET A 1 -13.92 -7.19 -19.06
C MET A 1 -12.53 -6.61 -19.17
N LEU A 2 -12.34 -5.53 -19.93
CA LEU A 2 -11.03 -4.94 -20.20
C LEU A 2 -10.57 -4.11 -19.00
N LYS A 3 -9.51 -4.54 -18.30
CA LYS A 3 -8.85 -3.75 -17.27
C LYS A 3 -8.29 -2.47 -17.91
N LYS A 4 -8.50 -1.30 -17.32
CA LYS A 4 -7.94 -0.03 -17.84
C LYS A 4 -6.65 0.24 -17.11
N LEU A 5 -5.58 0.50 -17.84
CA LEU A 5 -4.31 0.90 -17.23
C LEU A 5 -4.34 2.40 -16.86
N ILE A 6 -3.94 2.75 -15.65
CA ILE A 6 -3.73 4.13 -15.18
C ILE A 6 -2.23 4.34 -15.02
N THR A 7 -1.72 5.46 -15.52
CA THR A 7 -0.28 5.73 -15.52
C THR A 7 0.11 6.41 -14.22
N CYS A 8 0.94 5.76 -13.41
CA CYS A 8 1.62 6.33 -12.27
C CYS A 8 2.43 7.54 -12.72
N LYS A 9 2.13 8.72 -12.18
CA LYS A 9 2.83 9.95 -12.55
C LYS A 9 4.29 9.96 -12.06
N TYR A 10 4.64 9.16 -11.06
CA TYR A 10 5.94 9.18 -10.39
C TYR A 10 6.94 8.17 -10.97
N THR A 11 6.45 7.05 -11.50
CA THR A 11 7.29 5.99 -12.08
C THR A 11 7.09 5.83 -13.60
N ALA A 12 6.10 6.54 -14.18
CA ALA A 12 5.63 6.36 -15.56
C ALA A 12 5.06 4.95 -15.86
N GLU A 13 4.95 4.08 -14.86
CA GLU A 13 4.36 2.75 -14.96
C GLU A 13 2.85 2.82 -15.08
N ARG A 14 2.25 1.70 -15.49
CA ARG A 14 0.82 1.60 -15.75
C ARG A 14 0.21 0.50 -14.87
N TYR A 15 -0.78 0.84 -14.05
CA TYR A 15 -1.47 -0.06 -13.12
C TYR A 15 -2.92 -0.33 -13.51
N TYR A 16 -3.51 -1.43 -13.06
CA TYR A 16 -4.86 -1.82 -13.47
C TYR A 16 -5.95 -1.19 -12.60
N ALA A 17 -6.86 -0.45 -13.23
CA ALA A 17 -8.07 0.08 -12.62
C ALA A 17 -9.21 -0.95 -12.59
N ILE A 18 -9.85 -1.08 -11.43
CA ILE A 18 -11.13 -1.79 -11.31
C ILE A 18 -12.22 -0.97 -11.99
N ASN A 19 -12.72 -1.44 -13.14
CA ASN A 19 -13.78 -0.76 -13.89
C ASN A 19 -15.19 -1.23 -13.51
N THR A 20 -15.32 -2.07 -12.49
CA THR A 20 -16.59 -2.71 -12.08
C THR A 20 -17.07 -2.32 -10.69
N ILE A 21 -16.36 -1.45 -9.96
CA ILE A 21 -16.72 -1.08 -8.59
C ILE A 21 -18.05 -0.32 -8.57
N ASN A 22 -19.00 -0.78 -7.75
CA ASN A 22 -20.30 -0.11 -7.60
C ASN A 22 -20.26 1.00 -6.55
N ALA A 23 -21.36 1.74 -6.39
CA ALA A 23 -21.41 2.90 -5.49
C ALA A 23 -21.18 2.54 -4.01
N THR A 24 -21.70 1.40 -3.55
CA THR A 24 -21.53 0.93 -2.17
C THR A 24 -20.07 0.54 -1.90
N GLU A 25 -19.49 -0.24 -2.80
CA GLU A 25 -18.08 -0.64 -2.75
C GLU A 25 -17.16 0.58 -2.79
N LYS A 26 -17.44 1.54 -3.68
CA LYS A 26 -16.66 2.78 -3.79
C LYS A 26 -16.73 3.61 -2.51
N ALA A 27 -17.90 3.70 -1.87
CA ALA A 27 -18.04 4.44 -0.61
C ALA A 27 -17.27 3.80 0.55
N GLU A 28 -17.27 2.47 0.62
CA GLU A 28 -16.47 1.72 1.61
C GLU A 28 -14.97 1.88 1.35
N LEU A 29 -14.54 1.73 0.10
CA LEU A 29 -13.14 1.94 -0.28
C LEU A 29 -12.69 3.39 -0.02
N GLN A 30 -13.54 4.37 -0.30
CA GLN A 30 -13.28 5.78 -0.01
C GLN A 30 -13.08 6.03 1.49
N THR A 31 -13.72 5.25 2.37
CA THR A 31 -13.49 5.35 3.82
C THR A 31 -12.06 4.94 4.17
N ILE A 32 -11.54 3.89 3.53
CA ILE A 32 -10.15 3.45 3.68
C ILE A 32 -9.21 4.51 3.11
N VAL A 33 -9.49 5.03 1.90
CA VAL A 33 -8.69 6.10 1.29
C VAL A 33 -8.61 7.30 2.23
N ASN A 34 -9.73 7.82 2.71
CA ASN A 34 -9.76 8.99 3.58
C ASN A 34 -9.01 8.79 4.90
N LYS A 35 -8.92 7.55 5.39
CA LYS A 35 -8.18 7.21 6.62
C LYS A 35 -6.66 7.30 6.42
N TYR A 36 -6.18 6.95 5.23
CA TYR A 36 -4.74 6.85 4.93
C TYR A 36 -4.24 7.92 3.93
N ALA A 37 -5.13 8.80 3.47
CA ALA A 37 -4.82 9.83 2.49
C ALA A 37 -3.77 10.81 3.00
N ASN A 38 -2.87 11.22 2.11
CA ASN A 38 -1.80 12.19 2.31
C ASN A 38 -0.80 11.82 3.41
N ILE A 39 -0.74 10.55 3.83
CA ILE A 39 0.38 10.08 4.64
C ILE A 39 1.61 10.08 3.75
N GLU A 40 2.66 10.79 4.16
CA GLU A 40 3.92 10.90 3.42
C GLU A 40 4.58 9.52 3.27
N GLY A 41 4.88 9.14 2.03
CA GLY A 41 5.60 7.92 1.71
C GLY A 41 7.12 8.12 1.84
N ASP A 42 7.85 7.09 2.22
CA ASP A 42 9.32 7.15 2.30
C ASP A 42 9.96 7.10 0.90
N TYR A 43 9.37 6.33 -0.01
CA TYR A 43 9.80 6.19 -1.41
C TYR A 43 8.97 7.01 -2.40
N SER A 44 7.65 7.08 -2.20
CA SER A 44 6.68 7.80 -3.05
C SER A 44 6.13 9.05 -2.36
N SER A 45 5.41 9.91 -3.10
CA SER A 45 4.86 11.14 -2.53
C SER A 45 3.84 10.85 -1.42
N THR A 46 3.10 9.74 -1.53
CA THR A 46 2.23 9.25 -0.46
C THR A 46 2.44 7.75 -0.21
N MET A 47 2.07 7.30 0.98
CA MET A 47 2.08 5.89 1.37
C MET A 47 1.16 5.05 0.49
N LEU A 48 -0.02 5.56 0.08
CA LEU A 48 -0.93 4.82 -0.80
C LEU A 48 -0.32 4.60 -2.20
N GLN A 49 0.40 5.59 -2.73
CA GLN A 49 1.17 5.42 -3.97
C GLN A 49 2.29 4.40 -3.80
N GLY A 50 3.02 4.44 -2.67
CA GLY A 50 4.06 3.46 -2.35
C GLY A 50 3.52 2.03 -2.25
N ILE A 51 2.36 1.84 -1.62
CA ILE A 51 1.67 0.54 -1.55
C ILE A 51 1.30 0.05 -2.95
N ALA A 52 0.81 0.92 -3.82
CA ALA A 52 0.52 0.56 -5.21
C ALA A 52 1.79 0.12 -5.95
N HIS A 53 2.90 0.86 -5.81
CA HIS A 53 4.16 0.49 -6.45
C HIS A 53 4.70 -0.87 -5.95
N TYR A 54 4.70 -1.08 -4.63
CA TYR A 54 5.07 -2.36 -4.03
C TYR A 54 4.25 -3.54 -4.59
N LYS A 55 2.92 -3.38 -4.65
CA LYS A 55 2.01 -4.46 -5.03
C LYS A 55 1.92 -4.69 -6.53
N CYS A 56 2.06 -3.65 -7.34
CA CYS A 56 1.77 -3.73 -8.77
C CYS A 56 3.03 -3.77 -9.65
N ASP A 57 4.21 -3.42 -9.14
CA ASP A 57 5.44 -3.36 -9.93
C ASP A 57 6.68 -3.90 -9.21
N SER A 58 7.14 -3.23 -8.14
CA SER A 58 8.50 -3.47 -7.62
C SER A 58 8.64 -4.78 -6.85
N GLY A 59 7.59 -5.21 -6.15
CA GLY A 59 7.66 -6.31 -5.19
C GLY A 59 8.52 -6.01 -3.95
N ILE A 60 8.99 -4.76 -3.79
CA ILE A 60 9.85 -4.33 -2.68
C ILE A 60 9.00 -3.70 -1.58
N MET A 61 8.93 -4.36 -0.42
CA MET A 61 8.07 -3.95 0.69
C MET A 61 8.40 -2.56 1.24
N THR A 62 9.67 -2.14 1.22
CA THR A 62 10.09 -0.83 1.74
C THR A 62 9.48 0.34 0.97
N ASP A 63 9.12 0.13 -0.31
CA ASP A 63 8.49 1.18 -1.13
C ASP A 63 7.11 1.57 -0.60
N ALA A 64 6.46 0.65 0.14
CA ALA A 64 5.15 0.85 0.74
C ALA A 64 5.21 1.63 2.07
N TYR A 65 6.38 1.88 2.63
CA TYR A 65 6.50 2.50 3.95
C TYR A 65 6.05 3.96 3.91
N SER A 66 5.36 4.39 4.96
CA SER A 66 5.36 5.81 5.31
C SER A 66 6.72 6.20 5.89
N VAL A 67 7.03 7.51 5.89
CA VAL A 67 8.22 8.03 6.59
C VAL A 67 8.22 7.61 8.07
N ALA A 68 7.05 7.63 8.71
CA ALA A 68 6.92 7.21 10.11
C ALA A 68 7.20 5.72 10.31
N ASP A 69 6.76 4.87 9.38
CA ASP A 69 7.02 3.44 9.40
C ASP A 69 8.52 3.16 9.23
N ALA A 70 9.19 3.79 8.27
CA ALA A 70 10.62 3.67 8.05
C ALA A 70 11.43 4.03 9.32
N ILE A 71 11.10 5.15 9.96
CA ILE A 71 11.72 5.58 11.22
C ILE A 71 11.47 4.57 12.34
N TYR A 72 10.23 4.06 12.47
CA TYR A 72 9.91 3.09 13.51
C TYR A 72 10.68 1.78 13.31
N ILE A 73 10.73 1.28 12.08
CA ILE A 73 11.40 0.04 11.72
C ILE A 73 12.91 0.15 11.97
N ASP A 74 13.54 1.22 11.47
CA ASP A 74 14.97 1.46 11.70
C ASP A 74 15.32 1.49 13.20
N LYS A 75 14.51 2.20 13.99
CA LYS A 75 14.75 2.36 15.42
C LYS A 75 14.49 1.10 16.26
N ASN A 76 13.48 0.31 15.90
CA ASN A 76 12.96 -0.75 16.79
C ASN A 76 13.18 -2.16 16.26
N LEU A 77 13.22 -2.33 14.94
CA LEU A 77 13.14 -3.63 14.26
C LEU A 77 14.37 -3.96 13.40
N SER A 78 15.26 -3.00 13.11
CA SER A 78 16.49 -3.23 12.32
C SER A 78 17.40 -4.34 12.87
N LYS A 79 17.35 -4.60 14.17
CA LYS A 79 18.03 -5.73 14.83
C LYS A 79 17.58 -7.11 14.34
N TYR A 80 16.45 -7.21 13.64
CA TYR A 80 15.93 -8.44 13.04
C TYR A 80 16.31 -8.59 11.57
N TYR A 81 16.99 -7.60 10.98
CA TYR A 81 17.56 -7.76 9.64
C TYR A 81 18.58 -8.91 9.63
N GLY A 82 18.61 -9.62 8.51
CA GLY A 82 19.59 -10.64 8.22
C GLY A 82 20.97 -10.04 7.94
N GLU A 83 21.87 -10.91 7.48
CA GLU A 83 23.18 -10.48 7.01
C GLU A 83 23.02 -9.46 5.87
N GLU A 84 23.96 -8.51 5.79
CA GLU A 84 23.95 -7.43 4.79
C GLU A 84 22.70 -6.53 4.80
N GLY A 85 21.90 -6.55 5.87
CA GLY A 85 20.70 -5.72 5.99
C GLY A 85 19.47 -6.32 5.30
N ASP A 86 19.46 -7.63 5.04
CA ASP A 86 18.31 -8.33 4.47
C ASP A 86 17.07 -8.17 5.36
N ASN A 87 16.04 -7.51 4.83
CA ASN A 87 14.77 -7.25 5.49
C ASN A 87 13.66 -8.22 5.03
N THR A 88 14.04 -9.41 4.57
CA THR A 88 13.11 -10.48 4.16
C THR A 88 13.17 -11.73 5.03
N THR A 89 13.95 -11.69 6.12
CA THR A 89 14.08 -12.82 7.05
C THR A 89 12.77 -13.14 7.78
N ASP A 90 12.57 -14.40 8.14
CA ASP A 90 11.42 -14.83 8.94
C ASP A 90 11.32 -14.03 10.26
N ALA A 91 12.45 -13.80 10.93
CA ALA A 91 12.50 -13.03 12.17
C ALA A 91 12.03 -11.58 11.99
N PHE A 92 12.38 -10.95 10.87
CA PHE A 92 11.90 -9.61 10.56
C PHE A 92 10.41 -9.61 10.23
N MET A 93 9.93 -10.58 9.45
CA MET A 93 8.50 -10.72 9.14
C MET A 93 7.64 -10.96 10.39
N GLU A 94 8.11 -11.80 11.32
CA GLU A 94 7.46 -12.00 12.63
C GLU A 94 7.44 -10.71 13.46
N ALA A 95 8.54 -9.94 13.44
CA ALA A 95 8.62 -8.68 14.15
C ALA A 95 7.65 -7.63 13.56
N LEU A 96 7.49 -7.59 12.24
CA LEU A 96 6.50 -6.75 11.57
C LEU A 96 5.07 -7.12 11.99
N ASP A 97 4.71 -8.41 11.95
CA ASP A 97 3.36 -8.87 12.33
C ASP A 97 3.04 -8.55 13.80
N ALA A 98 3.99 -8.81 14.71
CA ALA A 98 3.87 -8.46 16.12
C ALA A 98 3.69 -6.96 16.37
N ASN A 99 4.12 -6.12 15.43
CA ASN A 99 4.04 -4.66 15.48
C ASN A 99 3.05 -4.06 14.48
N ILE A 100 2.14 -4.85 13.90
CA ILE A 100 1.21 -4.38 12.86
C ILE A 100 0.44 -3.12 13.26
N ASN A 101 0.02 -3.01 14.52
CA ASN A 101 -0.73 -1.86 15.05
C ASN A 101 0.12 -0.58 15.22
N LYS A 102 1.42 -0.65 14.94
CA LYS A 102 2.36 0.48 14.96
C LYS A 102 2.79 0.91 13.56
N LEU A 103 2.45 0.12 12.54
CA LEU A 103 2.90 0.31 11.16
C LEU A 103 1.71 0.68 10.29
N GLN A 104 1.71 1.90 9.76
CA GLN A 104 0.60 2.44 8.97
C GLN A 104 0.41 1.65 7.67
N PHE A 105 1.51 1.28 7.00
CA PHE A 105 1.44 0.52 5.75
C PHE A 105 0.80 -0.86 5.94
N LEU A 106 1.16 -1.61 7.00
CA LEU A 106 0.56 -2.92 7.26
C LEU A 106 -0.91 -2.83 7.65
N GLN A 107 -1.29 -1.82 8.42
CA GLN A 107 -2.70 -1.57 8.74
C GLN A 107 -3.50 -1.27 7.46
N CYS A 108 -2.96 -0.43 6.58
CA CYS A 108 -3.56 -0.09 5.30
C CYS A 108 -3.68 -1.33 4.40
N VAL A 109 -2.58 -2.05 4.15
CA VAL A 109 -2.56 -3.27 3.32
C VAL A 109 -3.55 -4.31 3.83
N ARG A 110 -3.68 -4.49 5.16
CA ARG A 110 -4.66 -5.42 5.73
C ARG A 110 -6.10 -5.00 5.46
N GLU A 111 -6.42 -3.71 5.57
CA GLU A 111 -7.77 -3.21 5.25
C GLU A 111 -8.09 -3.33 3.76
N LEU A 112 -7.14 -3.02 2.88
CA LEU A 112 -7.28 -3.19 1.44
C LEU A 112 -7.47 -4.65 1.07
N TYR A 113 -6.67 -5.56 1.65
CA TYR A 113 -6.82 -7.00 1.44
C TYR A 113 -8.20 -7.50 1.89
N ASN A 114 -8.67 -7.06 3.07
CA ASN A 114 -10.00 -7.44 3.56
C ASN A 114 -11.11 -6.95 2.61
N PHE A 115 -10.98 -5.74 2.07
CA PHE A 115 -11.87 -5.21 1.04
C PHE A 115 -11.85 -6.07 -0.23
N SER A 116 -10.65 -6.41 -0.74
CA SER A 116 -10.45 -7.26 -1.90
C SER A 116 -11.10 -8.63 -1.72
N VAL A 117 -10.91 -9.28 -0.57
CA VAL A 117 -11.52 -10.58 -0.25
C VAL A 117 -13.05 -10.48 -0.18
N LYS A 118 -13.57 -9.48 0.54
CA LYS A 118 -15.01 -9.28 0.72
C LYS A 118 -15.74 -9.13 -0.61
N TYR A 119 -15.18 -8.34 -1.51
CA TYR A 119 -15.79 -8.02 -2.81
C TYR A 119 -15.24 -8.84 -3.98
N LYS A 120 -14.34 -9.79 -3.71
CA LYS A 120 -13.71 -10.68 -4.70
C LYS A 120 -12.98 -9.92 -5.81
N PHE A 121 -12.34 -8.80 -5.45
CA PHE A 121 -11.42 -8.10 -6.33
C PHE A 121 -10.01 -8.67 -6.19
N ASN A 122 -9.22 -8.51 -7.24
CA ASN A 122 -7.78 -8.69 -7.14
C ASN A 122 -7.21 -7.56 -6.27
N ASP A 123 -6.26 -7.89 -5.41
CA ASP A 123 -5.67 -6.98 -4.43
C ASP A 123 -4.78 -5.92 -5.06
N GLU A 124 -4.01 -6.26 -6.09
CA GLU A 124 -3.23 -5.30 -6.88
C GLU A 124 -4.14 -4.26 -7.54
N ASP A 125 -5.25 -4.70 -8.15
CA ASP A 125 -6.22 -3.78 -8.76
C ASP A 125 -6.85 -2.83 -7.70
N VAL A 126 -7.04 -3.27 -6.45
CA VAL A 126 -7.53 -2.42 -5.35
C VAL A 126 -6.44 -1.43 -4.90
N CYS A 127 -5.19 -1.86 -4.77
CA CYS A 127 -4.07 -1.00 -4.38
C CYS A 127 -3.83 0.11 -5.41
N SER A 128 -3.90 -0.20 -6.70
CA SER A 128 -3.87 0.81 -7.76
C SER A 128 -5.01 1.82 -7.61
N LEU A 129 -6.24 1.34 -7.45
CA LEU A 129 -7.42 2.20 -7.41
C LEU A 129 -7.38 3.19 -6.23
N VAL A 130 -6.89 2.79 -5.05
CA VAL A 130 -6.82 3.70 -3.90
C VAL A 130 -5.80 4.82 -4.08
N ALA A 131 -4.67 4.56 -4.76
CA ALA A 131 -3.73 5.60 -5.14
C ALA A 131 -4.37 6.61 -6.10
N ASP A 132 -5.11 6.14 -7.11
CA ASP A 132 -5.81 7.00 -8.06
C ASP A 132 -6.95 7.81 -7.39
N MET A 133 -7.65 7.21 -6.44
CA MET A 133 -8.70 7.87 -5.66
C MET A 133 -8.12 8.95 -4.74
N GLU A 134 -6.95 8.72 -4.14
CA GLU A 134 -6.25 9.72 -3.34
C GLU A 134 -5.81 10.92 -4.18
N GLU A 135 -5.24 10.70 -5.37
CA GLU A 135 -4.85 11.79 -6.26
C GLU A 135 -6.03 12.69 -6.66
N GLN A 136 -7.23 12.11 -6.78
CA GLN A 136 -8.47 12.85 -7.08
C GLN A 136 -8.97 13.68 -5.88
N LEU A 137 -8.49 13.46 -4.66
CA LEU A 137 -8.81 14.30 -3.50
C LEU A 137 -8.04 15.63 -3.49
N ALA A 138 -6.92 15.70 -4.21
CA ALA A 138 -6.02 16.85 -4.21
C ALA A 138 -6.47 18.01 -5.13
N PHE A 139 -7.68 17.94 -5.71
CA PHE A 139 -8.24 18.93 -6.64
C PHE A 139 -9.69 19.31 -6.32
#